data_AF-A0A955MHW0-F1
#
_entry.id   AF-A0A955MHW0-F1
#
_cell.length_a   1.000
_cell.length_b   1.000
_cell.length_c   1.000
_cell.angle_alpha   90.00
_cell.angle_beta   90.00
_cell.angle_gamma   90.00
#
_symmetry.space_group_name_H-M   'P 1'
#
loop_
_entity.id
_entity.type
_entity.pdbx_description
1 polymer ?
#
loop_
_entity_poly.entity_id
_entity_poly.type
_entity_poly.pdbx_seq_one_letter_code
_entity_poly.pdbx_strand_id
1 'polypeptide(L)'
;MNQTLKNHPIYKLLQERILVLDGAMGTMIQRYKLDEAGYRGQAFADYPGDLKGNNDLLNITQPQIIKEIHLAYLSAGADIIETNTFNANRISMADYKMEDQVRAINLAAAKVAKEAAQEMTQKTPDKPRFVAGAIGPTTKTASISPDVNDPGFRGINFDQLVEAYLEQVKALAEGGVDLFLVETTFDTLNAKAAVYAI
;
A
#
# COMPACT_ATOMS: atom_id res chain seq x y z
N MET A 1 6.22 -22.00 -16.56
CA MET A 1 6.16 -21.19 -15.32
C MET A 1 7.56 -21.11 -14.72
N ASN A 2 8.03 -19.91 -14.39
CA ASN A 2 9.42 -19.62 -13.96
C ASN A 2 9.81 -20.43 -12.70
N GLN A 3 11.03 -20.99 -12.68
CA GLN A 3 11.53 -21.84 -11.59
C GLN A 3 11.65 -21.09 -10.26
N THR A 4 11.89 -19.77 -10.31
CA THR A 4 11.87 -18.88 -9.14
C THR A 4 10.51 -18.85 -8.45
N LEU A 5 9.40 -18.80 -9.21
CA LEU A 5 8.04 -18.79 -8.65
C LEU A 5 7.70 -20.10 -7.94
N LYS A 6 8.08 -21.24 -8.51
CA LYS A 6 7.83 -22.57 -7.90
C LYS A 6 8.56 -22.75 -6.57
N ASN A 7 9.64 -22.02 -6.36
CA ASN A 7 10.42 -22.06 -5.14
C ASN A 7 9.95 -21.06 -4.08
N HIS A 8 9.09 -20.10 -4.44
CA HIS A 8 8.59 -19.09 -3.50
C HIS A 8 7.74 -19.74 -2.39
N PRO A 9 7.96 -19.42 -1.10
CA PRO A 9 7.23 -20.05 0.00
C PRO A 9 5.70 -19.95 -0.13
N ILE A 10 5.19 -18.80 -0.57
CA ILE A 10 3.76 -18.58 -0.80
C ILE A 10 3.22 -19.57 -1.84
N TYR A 11 3.93 -19.79 -2.94
CA TYR A 11 3.49 -20.71 -3.98
C TYR A 11 3.36 -22.13 -3.45
N LYS A 12 4.29 -22.59 -2.62
CA LYS A 12 4.24 -23.92 -1.99
C LYS A 12 3.05 -24.04 -1.03
N LEU A 13 2.86 -23.05 -0.15
CA LEU A 13 1.76 -23.07 0.81
C LEU A 13 0.39 -23.06 0.15
N LEU A 14 0.24 -22.34 -0.98
CA LEU A 14 -1.00 -22.34 -1.78
C LEU A 14 -1.35 -23.72 -2.38
N GLN A 15 -0.38 -24.64 -2.51
CA GLN A 15 -0.66 -26.01 -2.94
C GLN A 15 -1.18 -26.90 -1.80
N GLU A 16 -0.96 -26.49 -0.55
CA GLU A 16 -1.25 -27.29 0.64
C GLU A 16 -2.50 -26.80 1.37
N ARG A 17 -2.76 -25.49 1.36
CA ARG A 17 -3.88 -24.87 2.07
C ARG A 17 -4.29 -23.52 1.49
N ILE A 18 -5.46 -23.04 1.90
CA ILE A 18 -5.90 -21.67 1.65
C ILE A 18 -5.04 -20.71 2.49
N LEU A 19 -4.58 -19.64 1.86
CA LEU A 19 -3.95 -18.49 2.53
C LEU A 19 -4.99 -17.38 2.70
N VAL A 20 -4.97 -16.74 3.87
CA VAL A 20 -5.91 -15.67 4.23
C VAL A 20 -5.21 -14.32 4.14
N LEU A 21 -5.76 -13.41 3.32
CA LEU A 21 -5.38 -11.99 3.31
C LEU A 21 -6.05 -11.27 4.50
N ASP A 22 -5.47 -10.18 4.96
CA ASP A 22 -6.06 -9.37 6.02
C ASP A 22 -7.30 -8.58 5.55
N GLY A 23 -7.76 -7.65 6.39
CA GLY A 23 -8.97 -6.89 6.15
C GLY A 23 -8.70 -5.39 6.00
N ALA A 24 -9.78 -4.61 5.98
CA ALA A 24 -9.73 -3.18 5.70
C ALA A 24 -8.93 -2.35 6.75
N MET A 25 -7.72 -1.94 6.38
CA MET A 25 -6.87 -1.00 7.11
C MET A 25 -7.61 0.30 7.48
N GLY A 26 -8.26 0.96 6.50
CA GLY A 26 -8.96 2.22 6.73
C GLY A 26 -10.09 2.12 7.76
N THR A 27 -10.82 0.99 7.79
CA THR A 27 -11.89 0.77 8.79
C THR A 27 -11.32 0.64 10.19
N MET A 28 -10.15 0.02 10.33
CA MET A 28 -9.46 -0.10 11.62
C MET A 28 -8.90 1.24 12.10
N ILE A 29 -8.30 2.03 11.19
CA ILE A 29 -7.82 3.40 11.49
C ILE A 29 -8.95 4.29 12.03
N GLN A 30 -10.15 4.22 11.42
CA GLN A 30 -11.30 5.04 11.85
C GLN A 30 -11.68 4.84 13.33
N ARG A 31 -11.40 3.67 13.91
CA ARG A 31 -11.71 3.38 15.33
C ARG A 31 -10.87 4.21 16.30
N TYR A 32 -9.68 4.65 15.89
CA TYR A 32 -8.80 5.49 16.69
C TYR A 32 -9.24 6.97 16.73
N LYS A 33 -10.19 7.37 15.86
CA LYS A 33 -10.79 8.71 15.83
C LYS A 33 -9.75 9.85 15.81
N LEU A 34 -8.68 9.67 15.04
CA LEU A 34 -7.62 10.67 14.91
C LEU A 34 -8.18 11.98 14.36
N ASP A 35 -7.75 13.07 14.98
CA ASP A 35 -7.96 14.44 14.49
C ASP A 35 -6.79 14.88 13.59
N GLU A 36 -6.83 16.13 13.14
CA GLU A 36 -5.80 16.70 12.28
C GLU A 36 -4.40 16.62 12.90
N ALA A 37 -4.28 16.89 14.21
CA ALA A 37 -3.02 16.78 14.94
C ALA A 37 -2.53 15.32 14.99
N GLY A 38 -3.44 14.37 15.17
CA GLY A 38 -3.16 12.94 15.09
C GLY A 38 -2.59 12.52 13.73
N TYR A 39 -3.16 13.00 12.62
CA TYR A 39 -2.63 12.69 11.28
C TYR A 39 -1.26 13.33 11.02
N ARG A 40 -1.07 14.59 11.43
CA ARG A 40 0.20 15.33 11.28
C ARG A 40 1.35 14.71 12.08
N GLY A 41 1.07 14.24 13.29
CA GLY A 41 2.11 13.93 14.26
C GLY A 41 3.06 15.12 14.47
N GLN A 42 4.26 14.84 14.97
CA GLN A 42 5.26 15.89 15.18
C GLN A 42 5.96 16.29 13.88
N ALA A 43 6.17 15.35 12.96
CA ALA A 43 6.94 15.56 11.73
C ALA A 43 6.28 16.52 10.73
N PHE A 44 4.94 16.61 10.75
CA PHE A 44 4.17 17.44 9.82
C PHE A 44 3.26 18.45 10.53
N ALA A 45 3.62 18.84 11.77
CA ALA A 45 2.84 19.78 12.57
C ALA A 45 2.54 21.08 11.80
N ASP A 46 3.56 21.66 11.18
CA ASP A 46 3.47 22.93 10.43
C ASP A 46 3.22 22.76 8.92
N TYR A 47 2.85 21.55 8.46
CA TYR A 47 2.63 21.30 7.03
C TYR A 47 1.45 22.11 6.48
N PRO A 48 1.55 22.75 5.30
CA PRO A 48 0.46 23.54 4.76
C PRO A 48 -0.71 22.69 4.25
N GLY A 49 -1.95 23.06 4.61
CA GLY A 49 -3.19 22.38 4.18
C GLY A 49 -3.55 21.17 5.05
N ASP A 50 -4.76 20.63 4.90
CA ASP A 50 -5.29 19.56 5.74
C ASP A 50 -4.68 18.20 5.39
N LEU A 51 -4.30 17.41 6.39
CA LEU A 51 -3.72 16.06 6.23
C LEU A 51 -4.64 14.96 6.76
N LYS A 52 -5.69 15.29 7.52
CA LYS A 52 -6.68 14.33 7.97
C LYS A 52 -7.33 13.62 6.77
N GLY A 53 -7.32 12.29 6.83
CA GLY A 53 -7.81 11.42 5.75
C GLY A 53 -6.71 10.83 4.89
N ASN A 54 -5.48 11.38 4.94
CA ASN A 54 -4.31 10.75 4.35
C ASN A 54 -3.84 9.57 5.23
N ASN A 55 -4.50 8.42 5.12
CA ASN A 55 -4.19 7.24 5.92
C ASN A 55 -2.77 6.72 5.67
N ASP A 56 -2.27 6.82 4.44
CA ASP A 56 -0.92 6.39 4.07
C ASP A 56 0.16 7.18 4.84
N LEU A 57 -0.09 8.45 5.19
CA LEU A 57 0.84 9.24 6.02
C LEU A 57 1.07 8.64 7.42
N LEU A 58 0.07 7.92 7.95
CA LEU A 58 0.14 7.34 9.30
C LEU A 58 1.25 6.29 9.44
N ASN A 59 1.79 5.77 8.34
CA ASN A 59 2.99 4.93 8.39
C ASN A 59 4.20 5.66 8.99
N ILE A 60 4.27 6.99 8.84
CA ILE A 60 5.34 7.83 9.40
C ILE A 60 4.89 8.42 10.72
N THR A 61 3.68 8.95 10.80
CA THR A 61 3.25 9.77 11.93
C THR A 61 2.67 8.97 13.09
N GLN A 62 2.10 7.79 12.81
CA GLN A 62 1.51 6.88 13.79
C GLN A 62 1.88 5.41 13.52
N PRO A 63 3.18 5.06 13.34
CA PRO A 63 3.61 3.72 12.97
C PRO A 63 3.16 2.64 13.97
N GLN A 64 3.03 2.98 15.24
CA GLN A 64 2.52 2.09 16.29
C GLN A 64 1.06 1.69 16.06
N ILE A 65 0.20 2.62 15.62
CA ILE A 65 -1.21 2.33 15.32
C ILE A 65 -1.29 1.37 14.13
N ILE A 66 -0.51 1.64 13.08
CA ILE A 66 -0.46 0.78 11.88
C ILE A 66 0.04 -0.63 12.26
N LYS A 67 1.10 -0.73 13.06
CA LYS A 67 1.62 -2.01 13.56
C LYS A 67 0.57 -2.77 14.37
N GLU A 68 -0.13 -2.10 15.29
CA GLU A 68 -1.20 -2.70 16.09
C GLU A 68 -2.32 -3.28 15.22
N ILE A 69 -2.70 -2.59 14.14
CA ILE A 69 -3.70 -3.08 13.20
C ILE A 69 -3.21 -4.34 12.46
N HIS A 70 -1.98 -4.34 11.95
CA HIS A 70 -1.40 -5.54 11.33
C HIS A 70 -1.37 -6.71 12.32
N LEU A 71 -0.89 -6.49 13.55
CA LEU A 71 -0.84 -7.52 14.58
C LEU A 71 -2.23 -8.05 14.93
N ALA A 72 -3.26 -7.20 14.93
CA ALA A 72 -4.64 -7.62 15.15
C ALA A 72 -5.12 -8.59 14.05
N TYR A 73 -4.87 -8.28 12.77
CA TYR A 73 -5.23 -9.19 11.67
C TYR A 73 -4.41 -10.48 11.69
N LEU A 74 -3.12 -10.41 11.96
CA LEU A 74 -2.26 -11.59 12.08
C LEU A 74 -2.68 -12.49 13.25
N SER A 75 -3.10 -11.90 14.36
CA SER A 75 -3.62 -12.62 15.53
C SER A 75 -4.99 -13.25 15.25
N ALA A 76 -5.81 -12.60 14.41
CA ALA A 76 -7.07 -13.13 13.93
C ALA A 76 -6.91 -14.26 12.89
N GLY A 77 -5.69 -14.49 12.40
CA GLY A 77 -5.35 -15.64 11.56
C GLY A 77 -4.90 -15.31 10.14
N ALA A 78 -4.77 -14.04 9.76
CA ALA A 78 -4.22 -13.66 8.46
C ALA A 78 -2.82 -14.27 8.24
N ASP A 79 -2.59 -14.73 7.01
CA ASP A 79 -1.31 -15.24 6.52
C ASP A 79 -0.51 -14.16 5.79
N ILE A 80 -1.22 -13.27 5.10
CA ILE A 80 -0.67 -12.18 4.32
C ILE A 80 -1.33 -10.89 4.81
N ILE A 81 -0.53 -9.87 5.09
CA ILE A 81 -1.02 -8.52 5.39
C ILE A 81 -0.64 -7.57 4.26
N GLU A 82 -1.53 -6.64 3.95
CA GLU A 82 -1.27 -5.58 2.98
C GLU A 82 -0.56 -4.40 3.64
N THR A 83 0.42 -3.79 2.97
CA THR A 83 0.97 -2.50 3.42
C THR A 83 -0.09 -1.41 3.35
N ASN A 84 -0.06 -0.44 4.27
CA ASN A 84 -0.94 0.73 4.22
C ASN A 84 -0.48 1.73 3.14
N THR A 85 -0.56 1.36 1.87
CA THR A 85 0.03 2.10 0.74
C THR A 85 -0.90 2.26 -0.46
N PHE A 86 -2.21 2.18 -0.23
CA PHE A 86 -3.23 2.29 -1.27
C PHE A 86 -3.08 3.56 -2.13
N ASN A 87 -2.83 4.72 -1.50
CA ASN A 87 -2.65 6.00 -2.17
C ASN A 87 -1.20 6.51 -2.12
N ALA A 88 -0.23 5.71 -1.66
CA ALA A 88 1.18 6.09 -1.53
C ALA A 88 1.90 6.15 -2.90
N ASN A 89 1.35 6.92 -3.85
CA ASN A 89 1.94 7.22 -5.14
C ASN A 89 1.87 8.72 -5.39
N ARG A 90 2.72 9.22 -6.28
CA ARG A 90 2.86 10.65 -6.56
C ARG A 90 1.57 11.33 -7.00
N ILE A 91 0.75 10.64 -7.79
CA ILE A 91 -0.50 11.18 -8.33
C ILE A 91 -1.51 11.44 -7.22
N SER A 92 -1.65 10.49 -6.28
CA SER A 92 -2.64 10.59 -5.21
C SER A 92 -2.13 11.47 -4.06
N MET A 93 -0.82 11.45 -3.79
CA MET A 93 -0.22 12.34 -2.80
C MET A 93 -0.25 13.81 -3.19
N ALA A 94 -0.39 14.14 -4.48
CA ALA A 94 -0.57 15.51 -4.96
C ALA A 94 -1.85 16.18 -4.40
N ASP A 95 -2.90 15.40 -4.09
CA ASP A 95 -4.11 15.92 -3.46
C ASP A 95 -3.83 16.50 -2.05
N TYR A 96 -2.75 16.04 -1.40
CA TYR A 96 -2.23 16.56 -0.13
C TYR A 96 -0.94 17.38 -0.28
N LYS A 97 -0.50 17.64 -1.51
CA LYS A 97 0.80 18.27 -1.85
C LYS A 97 2.01 17.52 -1.26
N MET A 98 1.93 16.19 -1.13
CA MET A 98 2.92 15.33 -0.46
C MET A 98 3.72 14.44 -1.42
N GLU A 99 3.87 14.86 -2.68
CA GLU A 99 4.60 14.12 -3.72
C GLU A 99 6.01 13.70 -3.26
N ASP A 100 6.71 14.58 -2.56
CA ASP A 100 8.07 14.33 -2.06
C ASP A 100 8.13 13.29 -0.92
N GLN A 101 6.99 12.92 -0.33
CA GLN A 101 6.90 11.95 0.76
C GLN A 101 6.64 10.52 0.29
N VAL A 102 6.35 10.30 -1.00
CA VAL A 102 5.97 8.98 -1.56
C VAL A 102 6.96 7.89 -1.16
N ARG A 103 8.27 8.14 -1.35
CA ARG A 103 9.30 7.16 -1.01
C ARG A 103 9.35 6.86 0.49
N ALA A 104 9.30 7.90 1.32
CA ALA A 104 9.38 7.78 2.77
C ALA A 104 8.18 7.00 3.33
N ILE A 105 6.97 7.30 2.83
CA ILE A 105 5.73 6.64 3.22
C ILE A 105 5.78 5.15 2.90
N ASN A 106 6.10 4.78 1.66
CA ASN A 106 6.14 3.37 1.25
C ASN A 106 7.20 2.55 2.01
N LEU A 107 8.38 3.13 2.25
CA LEU A 107 9.41 2.46 3.03
C LEU A 107 8.99 2.26 4.48
N ALA A 108 8.38 3.27 5.10
CA ALA A 108 7.87 3.16 6.47
C ALA A 108 6.77 2.08 6.55
N ALA A 109 5.84 2.08 5.58
CA ALA A 109 4.76 1.10 5.52
C ALA A 109 5.28 -0.34 5.40
N ALA A 110 6.19 -0.59 4.46
CA ALA A 110 6.79 -1.90 4.28
C ALA A 110 7.54 -2.35 5.54
N LYS A 111 8.33 -1.47 6.17
CA LYS A 111 9.05 -1.79 7.41
C LYS A 111 8.09 -2.16 8.55
N VAL A 112 7.08 -1.34 8.80
CA VAL A 112 6.10 -1.57 9.87
C VAL A 112 5.37 -2.90 9.67
N ALA A 113 4.93 -3.19 8.44
CA ALA A 113 4.29 -4.47 8.12
C ALA A 113 5.26 -5.66 8.29
N LYS A 114 6.51 -5.54 7.80
CA LYS A 114 7.51 -6.61 7.93
C LYS A 114 7.87 -6.88 9.39
N GLU A 115 7.98 -5.86 10.22
CA GLU A 115 8.19 -6.03 11.66
C GLU A 115 7.04 -6.80 12.31
N ALA A 116 5.78 -6.45 12.01
CA ALA A 116 4.61 -7.16 12.53
C ALA A 116 4.58 -8.63 12.08
N ALA A 117 4.83 -8.88 10.79
CA ALA A 117 4.88 -10.22 10.22
C ALA A 117 6.00 -11.07 10.83
N GLN A 118 7.20 -10.51 11.01
CA GLN A 118 8.33 -11.17 11.64
C GLN A 118 8.04 -11.50 13.11
N GLU A 119 7.50 -10.55 13.87
CA GLU A 119 7.14 -10.75 15.27
C GLU A 119 6.15 -11.92 15.43
N MET A 120 5.10 -11.97 14.61
CA MET A 120 4.10 -13.04 14.67
C MET A 120 4.64 -14.38 14.17
N THR A 121 5.50 -14.37 13.16
CA THR A 121 6.20 -15.58 12.68
C THR A 121 7.13 -16.13 13.76
N GLN A 122 7.87 -15.29 14.48
CA GLN A 122 8.74 -15.74 15.57
C GLN A 122 7.94 -16.39 16.71
N LYS A 123 6.73 -15.88 17.01
CA LYS A 123 5.84 -16.47 18.02
C LYS A 123 5.28 -17.83 17.59
N THR A 124 5.06 -18.04 16.30
CA THR A 124 4.51 -19.29 15.74
C THR A 124 5.22 -19.65 14.41
N PRO A 125 6.45 -20.22 14.49
CA PRO A 125 7.34 -20.40 13.33
C PRO A 125 6.83 -21.37 12.26
N ASP A 126 5.91 -22.26 12.64
CA ASP A 126 5.21 -23.19 11.77
C ASP A 126 4.23 -22.50 10.81
N LYS A 127 3.88 -21.24 11.09
CA LYS A 127 3.01 -20.41 10.24
C LYS A 127 3.76 -19.14 9.80
N PRO A 128 4.56 -19.15 8.73
CA PRO A 128 5.18 -17.92 8.24
C PRO A 128 4.14 -16.89 7.81
N ARG A 129 4.36 -15.61 8.13
CA ARG A 129 3.56 -14.46 7.69
C ARG A 129 4.27 -13.72 6.57
N PHE A 130 3.49 -13.20 5.64
CA PHE A 130 3.99 -12.47 4.48
C PHE A 130 3.38 -11.07 4.39
N VAL A 131 4.06 -10.20 3.68
CA VAL A 131 3.64 -8.82 3.45
C VAL A 131 3.45 -8.59 1.96
N ALA A 132 2.26 -8.13 1.58
CA ALA A 132 1.95 -7.66 0.24
C ALA A 132 2.13 -6.14 0.15
N GLY A 133 2.97 -5.69 -0.78
CA GLY A 133 3.06 -4.29 -1.16
C GLY A 133 1.81 -3.89 -1.93
N ALA A 134 0.86 -3.24 -1.26
CA ALA A 134 -0.40 -2.80 -1.82
C ALA A 134 -0.21 -1.61 -2.78
N ILE A 135 -0.76 -1.74 -3.98
CA ILE A 135 -0.69 -0.75 -5.05
C ILE A 135 -2.11 -0.47 -5.52
N GLY A 136 -2.64 0.68 -5.09
CA GLY A 136 -3.97 1.13 -5.48
C GLY A 136 -4.03 1.74 -6.88
N PRO A 137 -5.24 2.07 -7.36
CA PRO A 137 -5.49 2.51 -8.74
C PRO A 137 -5.16 3.99 -9.00
N THR A 138 -4.69 4.74 -8.00
CA THR A 138 -4.56 6.22 -7.99
C THR A 138 -5.90 6.98 -8.04
N THR A 139 -5.84 8.31 -7.91
CA THR A 139 -7.01 9.21 -8.02
C THR A 139 -7.34 9.64 -9.47
N LYS A 140 -6.58 9.16 -10.47
CA LYS A 140 -6.77 9.49 -11.88
C LYS A 140 -7.04 8.23 -12.72
N THR A 141 -7.76 8.40 -13.82
CA THR A 141 -8.07 7.35 -14.81
C THR A 141 -7.41 7.68 -16.14
N ALA A 142 -6.80 6.69 -16.78
CA ALA A 142 -6.20 6.83 -18.10
C ALA A 142 -7.11 6.36 -19.25
N SER A 143 -8.09 5.50 -18.99
CA SER A 143 -9.02 5.03 -20.02
C SER A 143 -10.32 5.83 -20.11
N ILE A 144 -10.75 6.48 -19.02
CA ILE A 144 -12.02 7.21 -18.92
C ILE A 144 -11.74 8.71 -18.91
N SER A 145 -12.48 9.48 -19.71
CA SER A 145 -12.40 10.94 -19.64
C SER A 145 -13.08 11.46 -18.36
N PRO A 146 -12.43 12.35 -17.59
CA PRO A 146 -13.09 13.03 -16.48
C PRO A 146 -14.00 14.18 -16.94
N ASP A 147 -13.94 14.60 -18.21
CA ASP A 147 -14.83 15.61 -18.78
C ASP A 147 -15.94 14.96 -19.60
N VAL A 148 -17.17 15.09 -19.13
CA VAL A 148 -18.36 14.53 -19.80
C VAL A 148 -18.64 15.16 -21.16
N ASN A 149 -18.09 16.35 -21.43
CA ASN A 149 -18.27 17.06 -22.70
C ASN A 149 -17.15 16.76 -23.71
N ASP A 150 -16.03 16.20 -23.26
CA ASP A 150 -14.92 15.79 -24.12
C ASP A 150 -14.50 14.34 -23.84
N PRO A 151 -15.05 13.36 -24.59
CA PRO A 151 -14.71 11.94 -24.39
C PRO A 151 -13.27 11.60 -24.78
N GLY A 152 -12.57 12.47 -25.52
CA GLY A 152 -11.18 12.32 -25.93
C GLY A 152 -10.18 12.81 -24.88
N PHE A 153 -10.60 13.70 -23.98
CA PHE A 153 -9.73 14.26 -22.94
C PHE A 153 -9.20 13.17 -21.99
N ARG A 154 -7.94 13.33 -21.54
CA ARG A 154 -7.30 12.47 -20.55
C ARG A 154 -6.58 13.33 -19.53
N GLY A 155 -6.89 13.11 -18.25
CA GLY A 155 -6.25 13.83 -17.14
C GLY A 155 -4.87 13.28 -16.77
N ILE A 156 -4.50 12.11 -17.31
CA ILE A 156 -3.20 11.47 -17.12
C ILE A 156 -2.88 10.57 -18.31
N ASN A 157 -1.60 10.31 -18.56
CA ASN A 157 -1.15 9.39 -19.59
C ASN A 157 -0.46 8.13 -19.00
N PHE A 158 -0.19 7.15 -19.87
CA PHE A 158 0.39 5.86 -19.47
C PHE A 158 1.78 6.01 -18.85
N ASP A 159 2.65 6.84 -19.43
CA ASP A 159 4.03 7.00 -18.96
C ASP A 159 4.07 7.66 -17.57
N GLN A 160 3.21 8.65 -17.32
CA GLN A 160 3.04 9.27 -16.00
C GLN A 160 2.59 8.26 -14.93
N LEU A 161 1.68 7.35 -15.29
CA LEU A 161 1.28 6.27 -14.40
C LEU A 161 2.44 5.30 -14.12
N VAL A 162 3.18 4.89 -15.16
CA VAL A 162 4.35 4.02 -15.01
C VAL A 162 5.39 4.67 -14.09
N GLU A 163 5.69 5.95 -14.26
CA GLU A 163 6.63 6.68 -13.40
C GLU A 163 6.18 6.71 -11.94
N ALA A 164 4.90 7.02 -11.69
CA ALA A 164 4.34 7.07 -10.34
C ALA A 164 4.34 5.68 -9.66
N TYR A 165 3.95 4.63 -10.39
CA TYR A 165 3.99 3.27 -9.88
C TYR A 165 5.43 2.77 -9.66
N LEU A 166 6.36 3.09 -10.55
CA LEU A 166 7.76 2.68 -10.42
C LEU A 166 8.42 3.28 -9.17
N GLU A 167 8.11 4.54 -8.83
CA GLU A 167 8.56 5.17 -7.59
C GLU A 167 8.06 4.41 -6.36
N GLN A 168 6.76 4.09 -6.33
CA GLN A 168 6.13 3.32 -5.25
C GLN A 168 6.73 1.90 -5.13
N VAL A 169 6.79 1.17 -6.24
CA VAL A 169 7.27 -0.21 -6.31
C VAL A 169 8.73 -0.32 -5.84
N LYS A 170 9.60 0.60 -6.26
CA LYS A 170 11.01 0.62 -5.82
C LYS A 170 11.12 0.77 -4.30
N ALA A 171 10.34 1.66 -3.71
CA ALA A 171 10.33 1.90 -2.27
C ALA A 171 9.79 0.67 -1.50
N LEU A 172 8.72 0.05 -1.98
CA LEU A 172 8.17 -1.18 -1.40
C LEU A 172 9.15 -2.36 -1.52
N ALA A 173 9.82 -2.52 -2.66
CA ALA A 173 10.83 -3.56 -2.89
C ALA A 173 12.02 -3.40 -1.94
N GLU A 174 12.54 -2.17 -1.80
CA GLU A 174 13.60 -1.84 -0.85
C GLU A 174 13.16 -2.10 0.60
N GLY A 175 11.88 -1.87 0.91
CA GLY A 175 11.27 -2.20 2.19
C GLY A 175 11.11 -3.71 2.46
N GLY A 176 11.33 -4.57 1.46
CA GLY A 176 11.37 -6.03 1.62
C GLY A 176 10.01 -6.72 1.65
N VAL A 177 9.01 -6.17 0.94
CA VAL A 177 7.71 -6.85 0.73
C VAL A 177 7.91 -8.19 0.02
N ASP A 178 7.06 -9.18 0.33
CA ASP A 178 7.19 -10.55 -0.19
C ASP A 178 6.49 -10.73 -1.55
N LEU A 179 5.51 -9.88 -1.84
CA LEU A 179 4.85 -9.79 -3.15
C LEU A 179 4.31 -8.36 -3.38
N PHE A 180 3.94 -8.07 -4.63
CA PHE A 180 3.16 -6.88 -4.97
C PHE A 180 1.70 -7.26 -5.22
N LEU A 181 0.79 -6.40 -4.77
CA LEU A 181 -0.64 -6.57 -4.94
C LEU A 181 -1.21 -5.33 -5.63
N VAL A 182 -1.43 -5.44 -6.95
CA VAL A 182 -2.20 -4.44 -7.69
C VAL A 182 -3.67 -4.69 -7.40
N GLU A 183 -4.28 -3.79 -6.63
CA GLU A 183 -5.62 -3.98 -6.07
C GLU A 183 -6.61 -2.91 -6.51
N THR A 184 -7.89 -3.16 -6.22
CA THR A 184 -9.00 -2.22 -6.45
C THR A 184 -8.98 -1.57 -7.84
N THR A 185 -8.64 -2.38 -8.86
CA THR A 185 -8.49 -1.91 -10.24
C THR A 185 -9.86 -1.53 -10.81
N PHE A 186 -10.14 -0.24 -10.90
CA PHE A 186 -11.31 0.28 -11.62
C PHE A 186 -11.00 0.63 -13.09
N ASP A 187 -9.72 0.83 -13.43
CA ASP A 187 -9.23 1.15 -14.78
C ASP A 187 -8.11 0.17 -15.16
N THR A 188 -8.35 -0.65 -16.18
CA THR A 188 -7.39 -1.68 -16.61
C THR A 188 -6.13 -1.09 -17.24
N LEU A 189 -6.18 0.14 -17.76
CA LEU A 189 -4.99 0.80 -18.30
C LEU A 189 -4.05 1.23 -17.16
N ASN A 190 -4.59 1.65 -16.01
CA ASN A 190 -3.82 1.90 -14.79
C ASN A 190 -3.16 0.62 -14.29
N ALA A 191 -3.91 -0.49 -14.18
CA ALA A 191 -3.33 -1.76 -13.76
C ALA A 191 -2.25 -2.26 -14.73
N LYS A 192 -2.43 -2.06 -16.04
CA LYS A 192 -1.38 -2.38 -17.03
C LYS A 192 -0.12 -1.54 -16.81
N ALA A 193 -0.26 -0.25 -16.49
CA ALA A 193 0.89 0.59 -16.15
C ALA A 193 1.59 0.12 -14.87
N ALA A 194 0.83 -0.24 -13.84
CA ALA A 194 1.37 -0.80 -12.60
C ALA A 194 2.14 -2.10 -12.85
N VAL A 195 1.57 -3.04 -13.62
CA VAL A 195 2.24 -4.30 -13.99
C VAL A 195 3.48 -4.05 -14.87
N TYR A 196 3.47 -3.03 -15.72
CA TYR A 196 4.65 -2.65 -16.51
C TYR A 196 5.77 -2.05 -15.66
N ALA A 197 5.42 -1.39 -14.56
CA ALA A 197 6.39 -0.80 -13.63
C ALA A 197 7.07 -1.83 -12.69
N ILE A 198 6.47 -3.01 -12.50
CA ILE A 198 6.98 -4.13 -11.68
C ILE A 198 7.96 -4.98 -12.50
#